data_AF-A0A7R6PMA7-F1
#
_entry.id   AF-A0A7R6PMA7-F1
#
_cell.length_a   1.000
_cell.length_b   1.000
_cell.length_c   1.000
_cell.angle_alpha   90.00
_cell.angle_beta   90.00
_cell.angle_gamma   90.00
#
_symmetry.space_group_name_H-M   'P 1'
#
loop_
_entity.id
_entity.type
_entity.pdbx_description
1 polymer ?
#
loop_
_entity_poly.entity_id
_entity_poly.type
_entity_poly.pdbx_seq_one_letter_code
_entity_poly.pdbx_strand_id
1 'polypeptide(L)'
;MYSVKSVIKLLLKLTGGGLVMLLAGCGMGMDDATDYGTHEFSGNGERIYYTGRSQSGAAVTYQGGTMHAQMHNTSCASCHGSERQGQRLYPRFWLVAPALTKSALTEEHDDGHGDHERYDRNSLAVAIRQGLDPAGKALDTAMPRWQINDEDMDDLISFLVTGSH
;
A
#
# COMPACT_ATOMS: atom_id res chain seq x y z
N MET A 1 19.05 67.31 -66.80
CA MET A 1 17.73 66.66 -66.87
C MET A 1 17.06 66.81 -65.51
N TYR A 2 15.74 67.05 -65.47
CA TYR A 2 14.99 67.42 -64.27
C TYR A 2 14.21 66.25 -63.65
N SER A 3 13.83 66.43 -62.38
CA SER A 3 12.48 66.19 -61.82
C SER A 3 12.28 65.04 -60.80
N VAL A 4 11.32 65.27 -59.90
CA VAL A 4 11.02 64.57 -58.64
C VAL A 4 9.66 63.85 -58.71
N LYS A 5 9.52 62.67 -58.05
CA LYS A 5 8.30 61.95 -57.55
C LYS A 5 8.74 60.58 -56.98
N SER A 6 8.08 59.85 -56.07
CA SER A 6 6.95 60.12 -55.12
C SER A 6 7.09 59.15 -53.92
N VAL A 7 6.99 59.58 -52.66
CA VAL A 7 5.77 59.66 -51.81
C VAL A 7 5.10 58.31 -51.46
N ILE A 8 5.31 57.87 -50.21
CA ILE A 8 4.44 57.09 -49.30
C ILE A 8 4.03 55.63 -49.66
N LYS A 9 4.35 54.69 -48.75
CA LYS A 9 3.34 53.80 -48.12
C LYS A 9 3.77 53.25 -46.76
N LEU A 10 2.94 53.54 -45.75
CA LEU A 10 3.02 53.09 -44.36
C LEU A 10 2.47 51.66 -44.22
N LEU A 11 3.17 50.76 -43.52
CA LEU A 11 2.55 49.58 -42.90
C LEU A 11 3.21 49.26 -41.55
N LEU A 12 2.59 49.79 -40.49
CA LEU A 12 2.77 49.34 -39.11
C LEU A 12 2.15 47.94 -38.97
N LYS A 13 2.87 46.96 -38.45
CA LYS A 13 2.29 45.69 -38.00
C LYS A 13 2.66 45.44 -36.53
N LEU A 14 1.65 45.52 -35.67
CA LEU A 14 1.76 45.15 -34.27
C LEU A 14 2.05 43.65 -34.15
N THR A 15 3.18 43.29 -33.56
CA THR A 15 3.40 41.94 -33.05
C THR A 15 2.63 41.81 -31.74
N GLY A 16 1.38 41.34 -31.82
CA GLY A 16 0.57 41.05 -30.65
C GLY A 16 1.22 39.97 -29.79
N GLY A 17 1.45 40.27 -28.51
CA GLY A 17 1.93 39.29 -27.54
C GLY A 17 0.86 38.25 -27.28
N GLY A 18 1.13 36.99 -27.65
CA GLY A 18 0.26 35.87 -27.36
C GLY A 18 0.27 35.54 -25.86
N LEU A 19 -0.90 35.63 -25.24
CA LEU A 19 -1.14 35.20 -23.86
C LEU A 19 -0.84 33.70 -23.71
N VAL A 20 0.24 33.35 -23.01
CA VAL A 20 0.55 31.95 -22.68
C VAL A 20 -0.42 31.45 -21.61
N MET A 21 -1.39 30.63 -22.00
CA MET A 21 -2.20 29.86 -21.04
C MET A 21 -1.31 28.79 -20.38
N LEU A 22 -0.90 29.06 -19.14
CA LEU A 22 -0.37 28.02 -18.24
C LEU A 22 -1.53 27.17 -17.72
N LEU A 23 -1.81 26.06 -18.41
CA LEU A 23 -2.65 25.00 -17.86
C LEU A 23 -1.88 24.30 -16.73
N ALA A 24 -2.08 24.77 -15.50
CA ALA A 24 -1.70 24.06 -14.30
C ALA A 24 -2.58 22.82 -14.15
N GLY A 25 -2.22 21.74 -14.85
CA GLY A 25 -2.85 20.44 -14.71
C GLY A 25 -2.48 19.84 -13.36
N CYS A 26 -3.41 19.84 -12.40
CA CYS A 26 -3.28 19.06 -11.18
C CYS A 26 -3.31 17.57 -11.55
N GLY A 27 -2.13 16.96 -11.65
CA GLY A 27 -2.00 15.52 -11.83
C GLY A 27 -2.47 14.79 -10.58
N MET A 28 -3.69 14.25 -10.62
CA MET A 28 -4.16 13.26 -9.65
C MET A 28 -3.50 11.91 -10.00
N GLY A 29 -2.25 11.73 -9.57
CA GLY A 29 -1.54 10.45 -9.66
C GLY A 29 -2.13 9.45 -8.68
N MET A 30 -2.51 8.27 -9.17
CA MET A 30 -3.08 7.18 -8.37
C MET A 30 -1.99 6.14 -8.11
N ASP A 31 -1.10 6.43 -7.15
CA ASP A 31 0.06 5.60 -6.83
C ASP A 31 0.14 5.36 -5.30
N ASP A 32 -0.66 4.42 -4.78
CA ASP A 32 -0.73 4.07 -3.33
C ASP A 32 0.63 3.67 -2.73
N ALA A 33 1.60 3.26 -3.56
CA ALA A 33 2.97 2.99 -3.16
C ALA A 33 3.73 4.23 -2.63
N THR A 34 3.17 5.44 -2.75
CA THR A 34 3.78 6.69 -2.27
C THR A 34 3.36 7.09 -0.85
N ASP A 35 2.25 6.55 -0.31
CA ASP A 35 1.63 7.03 0.94
C ASP A 35 2.57 6.91 2.16
N TYR A 36 3.35 5.84 2.22
CA TYR A 36 4.35 5.61 3.29
C TYR A 36 5.78 6.00 2.89
N GLY A 37 5.98 6.69 1.76
CA GLY A 37 7.30 7.09 1.25
C GLY A 37 8.05 8.06 2.17
N THR A 38 7.31 8.82 2.99
CA THR A 38 7.83 9.73 4.02
C THR A 38 7.60 9.24 5.45
N HIS A 39 7.12 8.01 5.65
CA HIS A 39 6.85 7.47 6.98
C HIS A 39 8.14 6.98 7.66
N GLU A 40 8.44 7.49 8.85
CA GLU A 40 9.53 6.97 9.68
C GLU A 40 9.02 5.74 10.46
N PHE A 41 9.45 4.55 10.03
CA PHE A 41 9.11 3.30 10.71
C PHE A 41 9.98 3.09 11.95
N SER A 42 9.36 2.75 13.07
CA SER A 42 10.00 2.39 14.35
C SER A 42 10.92 1.17 14.25
N GLY A 43 10.70 0.30 13.26
CA GLY A 43 11.52 -0.88 13.02
C GLY A 43 11.23 -1.55 11.67
N ASN A 44 11.95 -2.63 11.40
CA ASN A 44 11.81 -3.43 10.18
C ASN A 44 10.40 -4.03 10.04
N GLY A 45 9.85 -4.59 11.14
CA GLY A 45 8.52 -5.21 11.12
C GLY A 45 7.39 -4.24 10.74
N GLU A 46 7.46 -3.01 11.22
CA GLU A 46 6.53 -1.94 10.83
C GLU A 46 6.70 -1.54 9.35
N ARG A 47 7.95 -1.41 8.88
CA ARG A 47 8.23 -1.15 7.46
C ARG A 47 7.64 -2.25 6.57
N ILE A 48 7.80 -3.52 6.94
CA ILE A 48 7.24 -4.66 6.21
C ILE A 48 5.71 -4.59 6.22
N TYR A 49 5.10 -4.30 7.37
CA TYR A 49 3.64 -4.18 7.51
C TYR A 49 3.03 -3.17 6.53
N TYR A 50 3.61 -1.97 6.46
CA TYR A 50 3.08 -0.87 5.63
C TYR A 50 3.49 -0.93 4.17
N THR A 51 4.69 -1.44 3.84
CA THR A 51 5.26 -1.34 2.49
C THR A 51 5.45 -2.67 1.77
N GLY A 52 5.39 -3.80 2.47
CA GLY A 52 5.78 -5.10 1.91
C GLY A 52 7.27 -5.19 1.59
N ARG A 53 8.12 -4.38 2.22
CA ARG A 53 9.58 -4.34 1.99
C ARG A 53 10.36 -4.44 3.30
N SER A 54 11.48 -5.15 3.28
CA SER A 54 12.39 -5.22 4.45
C SER A 54 13.29 -3.99 4.57
N GLN A 55 14.04 -3.90 5.67
CA GLN A 55 14.97 -2.81 5.97
C GLN A 55 16.04 -2.61 4.87
N SER A 56 16.40 -3.67 4.14
CA SER A 56 17.30 -3.62 2.98
C SER A 56 16.71 -2.86 1.78
N GLY A 57 15.41 -2.56 1.81
CA GLY A 57 14.64 -2.03 0.68
C GLY A 57 14.22 -3.11 -0.33
N ALA A 58 14.54 -4.38 -0.12
CA ALA A 58 14.03 -5.49 -0.94
C ALA A 58 12.52 -5.70 -0.72
N ALA A 59 11.78 -6.01 -1.80
CA ALA A 59 10.38 -6.38 -1.69
C ALA A 59 10.26 -7.81 -1.17
N VAL A 60 9.39 -8.02 -0.17
CA VAL A 60 9.02 -9.36 0.30
C VAL A 60 8.04 -9.95 -0.71
N THR A 61 8.41 -11.06 -1.33
CA THR A 61 7.57 -11.68 -2.37
C THR A 61 6.48 -12.56 -1.74
N TYR A 62 5.43 -12.88 -2.50
CA TYR A 62 4.33 -13.73 -2.05
C TYR A 62 3.68 -14.48 -3.20
N GLN A 63 2.82 -15.45 -2.86
CA GLN A 63 2.02 -16.24 -3.79
C GLN A 63 0.53 -16.14 -3.43
N GLY A 64 -0.35 -16.38 -4.42
CA GLY A 64 -1.80 -16.26 -4.21
C GLY A 64 -2.26 -14.81 -4.03
N GLY A 65 -3.23 -14.57 -3.16
CA GLY A 65 -3.83 -13.25 -2.97
C GLY A 65 -4.84 -12.85 -4.04
N THR A 66 -5.38 -11.63 -3.93
CA THR A 66 -6.28 -11.08 -4.96
C THR A 66 -5.54 -10.69 -6.24
N MET A 67 -6.24 -10.59 -7.37
CA MET A 67 -5.64 -10.10 -8.64
C MET A 67 -5.03 -8.69 -8.48
N HIS A 68 -5.64 -7.83 -7.66
CA HIS A 68 -5.10 -6.49 -7.38
C HIS A 68 -3.77 -6.59 -6.63
N ALA A 69 -3.69 -7.43 -5.59
CA ALA A 69 -2.44 -7.70 -4.89
C ALA A 69 -1.36 -8.26 -5.83
N GLN A 70 -1.71 -9.13 -6.78
CA GLN A 70 -0.76 -9.68 -7.76
C GLN A 70 -0.26 -8.63 -8.78
N MET A 71 -1.06 -7.60 -9.09
CA MET A 71 -0.73 -6.59 -10.10
C MET A 71 0.02 -5.37 -9.54
N HIS A 72 -0.24 -4.97 -8.29
CA HIS A 72 0.20 -3.66 -7.78
C HIS A 72 1.30 -3.68 -6.71
N ASN A 73 1.75 -4.86 -6.25
CA ASN A 73 2.50 -5.06 -5.00
C ASN A 73 1.70 -4.55 -3.77
N THR A 74 1.16 -5.47 -2.98
CA THR A 74 0.40 -5.15 -1.76
C THR A 74 1.30 -5.12 -0.53
N SER A 75 0.84 -4.49 0.54
CA SER A 75 1.35 -4.68 1.89
C SER A 75 0.30 -5.29 2.81
N CYS A 76 0.66 -5.56 4.08
CA CYS A 76 -0.31 -6.00 5.08
C CYS A 76 -1.36 -4.90 5.34
N ALA A 77 -0.92 -3.65 5.45
CA ALA A 77 -1.78 -2.48 5.67
C ALA A 77 -2.83 -2.28 4.56
N SER A 78 -2.51 -2.62 3.29
CA SER A 78 -3.46 -2.50 2.17
C SER A 78 -4.78 -3.27 2.41
N CYS A 79 -4.72 -4.40 3.13
CA CYS A 79 -5.88 -5.22 3.45
C CYS A 79 -6.33 -5.06 4.91
N HIS A 80 -5.43 -4.89 5.87
CA HIS A 80 -5.75 -4.87 7.30
C HIS A 80 -5.87 -3.45 7.91
N GLY A 81 -5.71 -2.40 7.10
CA GLY A 81 -5.78 -0.98 7.50
C GLY A 81 -4.50 -0.48 8.18
N SER A 82 -4.31 0.83 8.31
CA SER A 82 -3.17 1.37 9.06
C SER A 82 -3.20 0.96 10.53
N GLU A 83 -4.38 1.05 11.14
CA GLU A 83 -4.60 0.77 12.56
C GLU A 83 -4.69 -0.72 12.91
N ARG A 84 -4.40 -1.62 11.96
CA ARG A 84 -4.56 -3.08 12.10
C ARG A 84 -5.98 -3.55 12.47
N GLN A 85 -7.00 -2.71 12.32
CA GLN A 85 -8.38 -3.03 12.72
C GLN A 85 -9.09 -4.01 11.75
N GLY A 86 -8.49 -4.31 10.60
CA GLY A 86 -9.17 -5.02 9.52
C GLY A 86 -10.12 -4.09 8.78
N GLN A 87 -10.47 -4.46 7.54
CA GLN A 87 -11.44 -3.71 6.74
C GLN A 87 -12.08 -4.58 5.67
N ARG A 88 -13.19 -4.07 5.12
CA ARG A 88 -13.91 -4.71 4.02
C ARG A 88 -13.26 -4.30 2.70
N LEU A 89 -12.84 -5.28 1.90
CA LEU A 89 -12.05 -5.02 0.70
C LEU A 89 -12.90 -4.37 -0.39
N TYR A 90 -12.34 -3.37 -1.08
CA TYR A 90 -12.94 -2.79 -2.28
C TYR A 90 -12.21 -3.31 -3.53
N PRO A 91 -12.90 -3.64 -4.65
CA PRO A 91 -14.35 -3.66 -4.84
C PRO A 91 -15.04 -4.94 -4.32
N ARG A 92 -14.28 -5.90 -3.76
CA ARG A 92 -14.80 -7.20 -3.26
C ARG A 92 -15.46 -7.06 -1.90
N PHE A 93 -16.55 -6.30 -1.84
CA PHE A 93 -17.21 -5.84 -0.62
C PHE A 93 -17.82 -6.93 0.29
N TRP A 94 -17.70 -8.20 -0.09
CA TRP A 94 -18.06 -9.39 0.68
C TRP A 94 -16.86 -10.07 1.36
N LEU A 95 -15.63 -9.67 1.04
CA LEU A 95 -14.42 -10.08 1.74
C LEU A 95 -14.08 -9.05 2.82
N VAL A 96 -13.79 -9.54 4.02
CA VAL A 96 -13.33 -8.74 5.16
C VAL A 96 -11.99 -9.31 5.59
N ALA A 97 -10.96 -8.47 5.65
CA ALA A 97 -9.72 -8.82 6.31
C ALA A 97 -9.92 -8.68 7.83
N PRO A 98 -9.56 -9.69 8.65
CA PRO A 98 -9.70 -9.62 10.10
C PRO A 98 -8.74 -8.58 10.71
N ALA A 99 -9.00 -8.21 11.95
CA ALA A 99 -8.08 -7.39 12.72
C ALA A 99 -6.75 -8.14 12.98
N LEU A 100 -5.64 -7.40 12.95
CA LEU A 100 -4.30 -7.84 13.36
C LEU A 100 -3.82 -7.05 14.59
N THR A 101 -4.76 -6.52 15.39
CA THR A 101 -4.43 -5.90 16.67
C THR A 101 -3.90 -6.95 17.63
N LYS A 102 -3.09 -6.53 18.61
CA LYS A 102 -2.56 -7.45 19.63
C LYS A 102 -3.66 -8.25 20.32
N SER A 103 -4.79 -7.63 20.67
CA SER A 103 -5.93 -8.33 21.27
C SER A 103 -6.50 -9.37 20.32
N ALA A 104 -6.82 -9.01 19.07
CA ALA A 104 -7.38 -9.93 18.08
C ALA A 104 -6.48 -11.15 17.81
N LEU A 105 -5.16 -10.99 17.87
CA LEU A 105 -4.21 -12.09 17.66
C LEU A 105 -3.96 -12.92 18.94
N THR A 106 -3.87 -12.27 20.10
CA THR A 106 -3.32 -12.88 21.32
C THR A 106 -4.30 -13.04 22.47
N GLU A 107 -5.60 -12.84 22.25
CA GLU A 107 -6.68 -13.14 23.19
C GLU A 107 -7.66 -14.11 22.51
N GLU A 108 -8.41 -14.88 23.30
CA GLU A 108 -9.46 -15.78 22.80
C GLU A 108 -10.73 -14.95 22.55
N HIS A 109 -11.28 -15.01 21.33
CA HIS A 109 -12.49 -14.26 20.93
C HIS A 109 -13.53 -15.17 20.28
N ASP A 110 -14.76 -15.11 20.78
CA ASP A 110 -15.95 -15.60 20.06
C ASP A 110 -16.54 -14.43 19.25
N ASP A 111 -15.94 -14.17 18.08
CA ASP A 111 -16.32 -13.06 17.20
C ASP A 111 -17.44 -13.43 16.19
N GLY A 112 -18.03 -14.62 16.32
CA GLY A 112 -19.06 -15.14 15.42
C GLY A 112 -18.58 -15.57 14.03
N HIS A 113 -17.28 -15.43 13.73
CA HIS A 113 -16.65 -15.96 12.51
C HIS A 113 -15.87 -17.27 12.76
N GLY A 114 -15.91 -17.75 14.00
CA GLY A 114 -15.49 -19.07 14.46
C GLY A 114 -14.31 -18.97 15.42
N ASP A 115 -14.36 -19.74 16.52
CA ASP A 115 -13.24 -19.89 17.46
C ASP A 115 -11.93 -20.10 16.69
N HIS A 116 -11.08 -19.08 16.71
CA HIS A 116 -9.69 -19.21 16.33
C HIS A 116 -8.89 -19.23 17.62
N GLU A 117 -8.21 -20.37 17.86
CA GLU A 117 -7.28 -20.51 18.96
C GLU A 117 -6.27 -19.35 18.96
N ARG A 118 -5.82 -18.97 20.16
CA ARG A 118 -4.85 -17.90 20.38
C ARG A 118 -3.63 -18.06 19.48
N TYR A 119 -3.27 -17.02 18.72
CA TYR A 119 -2.03 -17.05 17.98
C TYR A 119 -0.81 -16.86 18.90
N ASP A 120 0.24 -17.64 18.63
CA ASP A 120 1.59 -17.45 19.15
C ASP A 120 2.54 -17.06 18.01
N ARG A 121 3.83 -16.88 18.30
CA ARG A 121 4.82 -16.49 17.28
C ARG A 121 4.96 -17.54 16.17
N ASN A 122 4.91 -18.83 16.50
CA ASN A 122 5.03 -19.90 15.52
C ASN A 122 3.76 -20.01 14.66
N SER A 123 2.57 -19.95 15.26
CA SER A 123 1.32 -20.01 14.49
C SER A 123 1.07 -18.75 13.65
N LEU A 124 1.52 -17.56 14.08
CA LEU A 124 1.59 -16.38 13.20
C LEU A 124 2.51 -16.60 12.00
N ALA A 125 3.70 -17.15 12.21
CA ALA A 125 4.64 -17.41 11.11
C ALA A 125 4.06 -18.42 10.09
N VAL A 126 3.35 -19.44 10.57
CA VAL A 126 2.61 -20.41 9.75
C VAL A 126 1.45 -19.73 9.01
N ALA A 127 0.67 -18.87 9.67
CA ALA A 127 -0.41 -18.11 9.03
C ALA A 127 0.10 -17.17 7.92
N ILE A 128 1.24 -16.52 8.10
CA ILE A 128 1.80 -15.59 7.11
C ILE A 128 2.43 -16.33 5.92
N ARG A 129 3.14 -17.44 6.16
CA ARG A 129 3.84 -18.22 5.10
C ARG A 129 2.95 -19.25 4.39
N GLN A 130 2.06 -19.90 5.12
CA GLN A 130 1.27 -21.05 4.65
C GLN A 130 -0.24 -20.74 4.65
N GLY A 131 -0.67 -19.80 5.50
CA GLY A 131 -2.07 -19.45 5.70
C GLY A 131 -2.89 -20.60 6.20
N LEU A 132 -2.45 -21.14 7.33
CA LEU A 132 -3.21 -21.98 8.23
C LEU A 132 -3.40 -21.21 9.55
N ASP A 133 -4.60 -21.24 10.12
CA ASP A 133 -4.85 -20.80 11.50
C ASP A 133 -4.24 -21.82 12.50
N PRO A 134 -4.22 -21.55 13.83
CA PRO A 134 -3.55 -22.44 14.78
C PRO A 134 -4.21 -23.81 14.91
N ALA A 135 -5.51 -23.92 14.58
CA ALA A 135 -6.25 -25.18 14.45
C ALA A 135 -5.94 -25.93 13.13
N GLY A 136 -5.05 -25.40 12.29
CA GLY A 136 -4.63 -25.98 11.02
C GLY A 136 -5.61 -25.79 9.86
N LYS A 137 -6.66 -24.97 10.02
CA LYS A 137 -7.63 -24.69 8.97
C LYS A 137 -7.09 -23.58 8.04
N ALA A 138 -7.36 -23.73 6.75
CA ALA A 138 -6.86 -22.80 5.74
C ALA A 138 -7.51 -21.41 5.85
N LEU A 139 -6.67 -20.37 5.86
CA LEU A 139 -7.09 -18.98 5.68
C LEU A 139 -7.53 -18.71 4.24
N ASP A 140 -8.39 -17.70 4.05
CA ASP A 140 -8.85 -17.29 2.72
C ASP A 140 -7.66 -17.08 1.75
N THR A 141 -7.84 -17.51 0.50
CA THR A 141 -6.85 -17.38 -0.58
C THR A 141 -6.59 -15.92 -1.00
N ALA A 142 -7.47 -15.00 -0.63
CA ALA A 142 -7.31 -13.56 -0.79
C ALA A 142 -6.15 -13.00 0.07
N MET A 143 -5.80 -13.65 1.18
CA MET A 143 -4.59 -13.34 1.94
C MET A 143 -3.37 -13.98 1.24
N PRO A 144 -2.37 -13.19 0.79
CA PRO A 144 -1.19 -13.76 0.14
C PRO A 144 -0.37 -14.64 1.10
N ARG A 145 0.34 -15.62 0.54
CA ARG A 145 1.29 -16.48 1.25
C ARG A 145 2.70 -15.92 1.07
N TRP A 146 3.28 -15.37 2.12
CA TRP A 146 4.50 -14.55 2.04
C TRP A 146 5.78 -15.38 2.13
N GLN A 147 6.71 -15.11 1.21
CA GLN A 147 8.04 -15.70 1.13
C GLN A 147 9.04 -14.79 1.88
N ILE A 148 8.79 -14.64 3.18
CA ILE A 148 9.56 -13.82 4.12
C ILE A 148 10.59 -14.71 4.85
N ASN A 149 11.83 -14.24 4.99
CA ASN A 149 12.89 -14.94 5.76
C ASN A 149 12.57 -14.90 7.28
N ASP A 150 13.37 -15.59 8.09
CA ASP A 150 13.07 -15.75 9.53
C ASP A 150 13.31 -14.46 10.31
N GLU A 151 14.33 -13.68 9.95
CA GLU A 151 14.64 -12.40 10.59
C GLU A 151 13.54 -11.35 10.36
N ASP A 152 13.15 -11.14 9.09
CA ASP A 152 12.06 -10.24 8.69
C ASP A 152 10.71 -10.71 9.28
N MET A 153 10.51 -12.02 9.46
CA MET A 153 9.32 -12.58 10.10
C MET A 153 9.28 -12.27 11.59
N ASP A 154 10.37 -12.49 12.32
CA ASP A 154 10.43 -12.23 13.76
C ASP A 154 10.27 -10.74 14.08
N ASP A 155 10.78 -9.86 13.22
CA ASP A 155 10.55 -8.42 13.29
C ASP A 155 9.08 -8.06 13.06
N LEU A 156 8.46 -8.58 11.99
CA LEU A 156 7.04 -8.36 11.68
C LEU A 156 6.12 -8.87 12.79
N ILE A 157 6.35 -10.09 13.28
CA ILE A 157 5.58 -10.67 14.37
C ILE A 157 5.76 -9.87 15.65
N SER A 158 6.98 -9.41 15.95
CA SER A 158 7.22 -8.55 17.11
C SER A 158 6.39 -7.27 17.01
N PHE A 159 6.40 -6.57 15.88
CA PHE A 159 5.54 -5.40 15.63
C PHE A 159 4.04 -5.71 15.79
N LEU A 160 3.57 -6.89 15.37
CA LEU A 160 2.16 -7.29 15.52
C LEU A 160 1.75 -7.53 16.99
N VAL A 161 2.63 -8.13 17.80
CA VAL A 161 2.31 -8.51 19.20
C VAL A 161 2.73 -7.48 20.25
N THR A 162 3.60 -6.52 19.91
CA THR A 162 3.72 -5.26 20.65
C THR A 162 2.63 -4.32 20.15
N GLY A 163 1.74 -3.87 21.05
CA GLY A 163 0.66 -2.95 20.67
C GLY A 163 1.18 -1.67 20.05
N SER A 164 0.36 -1.00 19.23
CA SER A 164 0.68 0.33 18.70
C SER A 164 1.03 1.28 19.86
N HIS A 165 1.97 2.18 19.62
CA HIS A 165 2.17 3.36 20.46
C HIS A 165 0.97 4.30 20.41
#